data_AF-A0A397A160-F1
#
_entry.id   AF-A0A397A160-F1
#
_cell.length_a   1.000
_cell.length_b   1.000
_cell.length_c   1.000
_cell.angle_alpha   90.00
_cell.angle_beta   90.00
_cell.angle_gamma   90.00
#
_symmetry.space_group_name_H-M   'P 1'
#
loop_
_entity.id
_entity.type
_entity.pdbx_description
1 polymer ?
#
loop_
_entity_poly.entity_id
_entity_poly.type
_entity_poly.pdbx_seq_one_letter_code
_entity_poly.pdbx_strand_id
1 'polypeptide(L)'
;MGYGKIASTLNLSKATVQSIVKAFKKTKETFPQPRSGRPKVTTEHKDRIILRAIKANRRLSAESLKETFEVFHEKDISSDTIRRRIMLSG
;
A
#
# COMPACT_ATOMS: atom_id res chain seq x y z
N MET A 1 -28.79 3.84 25.14
CA MET A 1 -29.62 2.98 24.28
C MET A 1 -28.86 1.69 23.97
N GLY A 2 -29.51 0.52 24.00
CA GLY A 2 -28.86 -0.75 23.64
C GLY A 2 -28.74 -0.95 22.14
N TYR A 3 -27.78 -1.79 21.69
CA TYR A 3 -27.54 -2.04 20.26
C TYR A 3 -28.76 -2.57 19.50
N GLY A 4 -29.64 -3.34 20.15
CA GLY A 4 -30.87 -3.84 19.53
C GLY A 4 -31.84 -2.71 19.15
N LYS A 5 -31.98 -1.70 20.00
CA LYS A 5 -32.85 -0.55 19.73
C LYS A 5 -32.33 0.29 18.55
N ILE A 6 -31.00 0.45 18.47
CA ILE A 6 -30.33 1.12 17.35
C ILE A 6 -30.52 0.33 16.05
N ALA A 7 -30.34 -0.99 16.10
CA ALA A 7 -30.52 -1.88 14.95
C ALA A 7 -31.94 -1.77 14.36
N SER A 8 -32.98 -1.82 15.21
CA SER A 8 -34.37 -1.64 14.77
C SER A 8 -34.64 -0.25 14.20
N THR A 9 -34.06 0.80 14.79
CA THR A 9 -34.25 2.19 14.32
C THR A 9 -33.61 2.42 12.95
N LEU A 10 -32.43 1.82 12.71
CA LEU A 10 -31.66 1.99 11.47
C LEU A 10 -31.94 0.91 10.41
N ASN A 11 -32.84 -0.03 10.69
CA ASN A 11 -33.09 -1.22 9.87
C ASN A 11 -31.80 -1.99 9.49
N LEU A 12 -30.92 -2.16 10.48
CA LEU A 12 -29.65 -2.89 10.34
C LEU A 12 -29.65 -4.14 11.22
N SER A 13 -28.79 -5.11 10.89
CA SER A 13 -28.55 -6.22 11.80
C SER A 13 -27.84 -5.73 13.08
N LYS A 14 -28.13 -6.38 14.22
CA LYS A 14 -27.41 -6.12 15.49
C LYS A 14 -25.90 -6.32 15.34
N ALA A 15 -25.48 -7.29 14.53
CA ALA A 15 -24.06 -7.56 14.25
C ALA A 15 -23.40 -6.40 13.49
N THR A 16 -24.10 -5.80 12.53
CA THR A 16 -23.63 -4.62 11.80
C THR A 16 -23.43 -3.43 12.74
N VAL A 17 -24.40 -3.15 13.62
CA VAL A 17 -24.28 -2.09 14.64
C VAL A 17 -23.07 -2.34 15.56
N GLN A 18 -22.87 -3.58 16.02
CA GLN A 18 -21.71 -3.94 16.83
C GLN A 18 -20.38 -3.73 16.10
N SER A 19 -20.31 -4.13 14.82
CA SER A 19 -19.11 -3.95 13.98
C SER A 19 -18.77 -2.48 13.80
N ILE A 20 -19.77 -1.65 13.49
CA ILE A 20 -19.61 -0.18 13.35
C ILE A 20 -19.11 0.43 14.66
N VAL A 21 -19.74 0.09 15.80
CA VAL A 21 -19.32 0.61 17.11
C VAL A 21 -17.89 0.16 17.46
N LYS A 22 -17.51 -1.08 17.13
CA LYS A 22 -16.15 -1.59 17.33
C LYS A 22 -15.14 -0.85 16.47
N ALA A 23 -15.45 -0.62 15.20
CA ALA A 23 -14.61 0.15 14.27
C ALA A 23 -14.44 1.60 14.75
N PHE A 24 -15.52 2.25 15.16
CA PHE A 24 -15.50 3.61 15.70
C PHE A 24 -14.70 3.70 17.01
N LYS A 25 -14.82 2.73 17.92
CA LYS A 25 -14.00 2.72 19.14
C LYS A 25 -12.51 2.62 18.85
N LYS A 26 -12.13 1.87 17.80
CA LYS A 26 -10.73 1.66 17.39
C LYS A 26 -10.15 2.86 16.64
N THR A 27 -10.89 3.43 15.70
CA THR A 27 -10.39 4.44 14.75
C THR A 27 -10.85 5.86 15.08
N LYS A 28 -11.92 6.01 15.88
CA LYS A 28 -12.64 7.27 16.13
C LYS A 28 -13.23 7.92 14.87
N GLU A 29 -13.30 7.16 13.78
CA GLU A 29 -13.84 7.59 12.51
C GLU A 29 -15.16 6.88 12.21
N THR A 30 -16.08 7.62 11.58
CA THR A 30 -17.39 7.10 11.16
C THR A 30 -17.39 6.62 9.72
N PHE A 31 -16.40 7.03 8.93
CA PHE A 31 -16.25 6.61 7.54
C PHE A 31 -15.46 5.30 7.44
N PRO A 32 -15.76 4.45 6.43
CA PRO A 32 -14.97 3.26 6.16
C PRO A 32 -13.51 3.63 5.92
N GLN A 33 -12.60 2.92 6.60
CA GLN A 33 -11.17 3.11 6.40
C GLN A 33 -10.74 2.66 5.01
N PRO A 34 -9.74 3.34 4.40
CA PRO A 34 -9.10 2.86 3.19
C PRO A 34 -8.59 1.43 3.38
N ARG A 35 -8.78 0.58 2.37
CA ARG A 35 -8.23 -0.78 2.39
C ARG A 35 -6.72 -0.70 2.21
N SER A 36 -5.97 -1.50 2.98
CA SER A 36 -4.49 -1.52 2.95
C SER A 36 -3.89 -1.94 1.61
N GLY A 37 -4.67 -2.58 0.73
CA GLY A 37 -4.21 -3.05 -0.57
C GLY A 37 -3.11 -4.12 -0.47
N ARG A 38 -2.53 -4.47 -1.62
CA ARG A 38 -1.40 -5.41 -1.68
C ARG A 38 -0.12 -4.69 -1.25
N PRO A 39 0.66 -5.24 -0.29
CA PRO A 39 1.95 -4.68 0.07
C PRO A 39 2.88 -4.57 -1.14
N LYS A 40 3.67 -3.49 -1.18
CA LYS A 40 4.64 -3.24 -2.25
C LYS A 40 5.78 -4.28 -2.17
N VAL A 41 6.25 -4.74 -3.33
CA VAL A 41 7.44 -5.61 -3.43
C VAL A 41 8.71 -4.86 -3.03
N THR A 42 8.79 -3.59 -3.43
CA THR A 42 9.90 -2.69 -3.11
C THR A 42 9.65 -1.90 -1.83
N THR A 43 10.72 -1.66 -1.09
CA THR A 43 10.73 -0.79 0.09
C THR A 43 11.18 0.62 -0.32
N GLU A 44 10.90 1.62 0.53
CA GLU A 44 11.33 3.01 0.27
C GLU A 44 12.84 3.16 0.09
N HIS A 45 13.62 2.34 0.79
CA HIS A 45 15.08 2.31 0.62
C HIS A 45 15.47 1.86 -0.79
N LYS A 46 14.87 0.78 -1.30
CA LYS A 46 15.13 0.28 -2.67
C LYS A 46 14.67 1.27 -3.73
N ASP A 47 13.50 1.89 -3.54
CA ASP A 47 13.00 2.94 -4.44
C ASP A 47 14.00 4.11 -4.52
N ARG A 48 14.61 4.53 -3.39
CA ARG A 48 15.64 5.59 -3.38
C ARG A 48 16.92 5.19 -4.12
N ILE A 49 17.35 3.94 -4.03
CA ILE A 49 18.54 3.45 -4.76
C ILE A 49 18.28 3.51 -6.27
N ILE A 50 17.12 3.03 -6.74
CA ILE A 50 16.70 3.09 -8.15
C ILE A 50 16.77 4.54 -8.66
N LEU A 51 16.19 5.47 -7.91
CA LEU A 51 16.15 6.88 -8.30
C LEU A 51 17.53 7.54 -8.31
N ARG A 52 18.42 7.19 -7.38
CA ARG A 52 19.80 7.69 -7.36
C ARG A 52 20.60 7.18 -8.56
N ALA A 53 20.47 5.90 -8.88
CA ALA A 53 21.17 5.30 -10.01
C ALA A 53 20.80 5.98 -11.35
N ILE A 54 19.51 6.29 -11.54
CA ILE A 54 19.02 6.97 -12.75
C ILE A 54 19.40 8.44 -12.76
N LYS A 55 19.40 9.11 -11.61
CA LYS A 55 19.91 10.49 -11.52
C LYS A 55 21.38 10.59 -11.87
N ALA A 56 22.19 9.60 -11.46
CA ALA A 56 23.60 9.52 -11.82
C ALA A 56 23.80 9.19 -13.30
N ASN A 57 22.99 8.30 -13.88
CA ASN A 57 23.03 7.97 -15.29
C ASN A 57 21.61 7.82 -15.88
N ARG A 58 21.14 8.85 -16.58
CA ARG A 58 19.79 8.88 -17.18
C ARG A 58 19.57 7.86 -18.30
N ARG A 59 20.65 7.31 -18.88
CA ARG A 59 20.57 6.31 -19.96
C ARG A 59 20.58 4.87 -19.44
N LEU A 60 20.61 4.69 -18.11
CA LEU A 60 20.60 3.37 -17.51
C LEU A 60 19.26 2.67 -17.76
N SER A 61 19.32 1.42 -18.25
CA SER A 61 18.14 0.63 -18.55
C SER A 61 17.53 0.01 -17.28
N ALA A 62 16.24 -0.32 -17.34
CA ALA A 62 15.57 -1.03 -16.25
C ALA A 62 16.09 -2.46 -16.09
N GLU A 63 16.51 -3.09 -17.18
CA GLU A 63 17.15 -4.40 -17.24
C GLU A 63 18.47 -4.42 -16.48
N SER A 64 19.35 -3.45 -16.73
CA SER A 64 20.63 -3.36 -16.01
C SER A 64 20.42 -3.11 -14.52
N LEU A 65 19.42 -2.31 -14.15
CA LEU A 65 19.05 -2.13 -12.75
C LEU A 65 18.53 -3.42 -12.14
N LYS A 66 17.69 -4.18 -12.84
CA LYS A 66 17.21 -5.47 -12.36
C LYS A 66 18.38 -6.39 -12.01
N GLU A 67 19.33 -6.53 -12.92
CA GLU A 67 20.52 -7.37 -12.73
C GLU A 67 21.31 -6.95 -11.48
N THR A 68 21.56 -5.65 -11.31
CA THR A 68 22.25 -5.17 -10.08
C THR A 68 21.44 -5.49 -8.81
N PHE A 69 20.12 -5.35 -8.84
CA PHE A 69 19.29 -5.62 -7.67
C PHE A 69 19.19 -7.11 -7.34
N GLU A 70 19.25 -7.98 -8.35
CA GLU A 70 19.31 -9.42 -8.18
C GLU A 70 20.60 -9.84 -7.47
N VAL A 71 21.73 -9.25 -7.85
CA VAL A 71 23.05 -9.49 -7.22
C VAL A 71 23.12 -8.96 -5.78
N PHE A 72 22.66 -7.73 -5.52
CA PHE A 72 22.89 -7.06 -4.23
C PHE A 72 21.77 -7.20 -3.19
N HIS A 73 20.56 -7.59 -3.59
CA HIS A 73 19.38 -7.44 -2.73
C HIS A 73 18.47 -8.67 -2.61
N GLU A 74 18.90 -9.83 -3.12
CA GLU A 74 18.27 -11.17 -2.99
C GLU A 74 16.76 -11.19 -3.27
N LYS A 75 16.26 -10.22 -4.04
CA LYS A 75 14.84 -10.06 -4.36
C LYS A 75 14.70 -9.79 -5.84
N ASP A 76 13.99 -10.67 -6.52
CA ASP A 76 13.58 -10.47 -7.89
C ASP A 76 12.58 -9.31 -7.97
N ILE A 77 13.06 -8.19 -8.48
CA ILE A 77 12.23 -7.03 -8.83
C ILE A 77 12.09 -7.07 -10.34
N SER A 78 10.86 -7.19 -10.84
CA SER A 78 10.64 -7.15 -12.28
C SER A 78 11.07 -5.81 -12.88
N SER A 79 11.58 -5.83 -14.12
CA SER A 79 11.96 -4.61 -14.84
C SER A 79 10.78 -3.63 -14.96
N ASP A 80 9.55 -4.14 -15.09
CA ASP A 80 8.33 -3.32 -15.06
C ASP A 80 8.09 -2.63 -13.73
N THR A 81 8.41 -3.29 -12.62
CA THR A 81 8.33 -2.66 -11.29
C THR A 81 9.30 -1.50 -11.21
N ILE A 82 10.53 -1.67 -11.72
CA ILE A 82 11.53 -0.61 -11.79
C ILE A 82 11.01 0.54 -12.65
N ARG A 83 10.56 0.29 -13.89
CA ARG A 83 9.98 1.32 -14.78
C ARG A 83 8.87 2.13 -14.12
N ARG A 84 7.93 1.46 -13.44
CA ARG A 84 6.85 2.15 -12.71
C ARG A 84 7.40 3.09 -11.64
N ARG A 85 8.47 2.73 -10.92
CA ARG A 85 9.09 3.62 -9.93
C ARG A 85 9.74 4.84 -10.54
N ILE A 86 10.34 4.69 -11.71
CA ILE A 86 10.91 5.81 -12.48
C ILE A 86 9.79 6.79 -12.87
N MET A 87 8.72 6.27 -13.48
CA MET A 87 7.60 7.11 -13.95
C MET A 87 6.84 7.80 -12.81
N LEU A 88 6.66 7.15 -11.66
CA LEU A 88 5.98 7.75 -10.51
C LEU A 88 6.77 8.88 -9.82
N SER A 89 8.06 9.01 -10.12
CA SER A 89 8.97 9.95 -9.45
C SER A 89 9.43 11.10 -10.34
N GLY A 90 9.00 11.11 -11.60
CA GLY A 90 9.18 12.23 -12.54
C GLY A 90 7.94 13.10 -12.60
#